data_AF-A0A6V7QN75-F1
#
_entry.id   AF-A0A6V7QN75-F1
#
_cell.length_a   1.000
_cell.length_b   1.000
_cell.length_c   1.000
_cell.angle_alpha   90.00
_cell.angle_beta   90.00
_cell.angle_gamma   90.00
#
_symmetry.space_group_name_H-M   'P 1'
#
loop_
_entity.id
_entity.type
_entity.pdbx_description
1 polymer ?
#
loop_
_entity_poly.entity_id
_entity_poly.type
_entity_poly.pdbx_seq_one_letter_code
_entity_poly.pdbx_strand_id
1 'polypeptide(L)'
;MFAALPHSRPNLSGAFVATRRTTNPLFLASPSSLNLLSFSRVLRKSDGLVSSRSCSSKRGAHDLFEDFSVLLPDTPWDAKNTWTTFAAYFFILHIPLICQVTNGEGMQVASTALLQTTEFLGALALLHFTVKPQHAISSFFVEKLFTEQRSLIKATIVGAGLLIALVLLTSALADEFIGSRDVTSPVLKEILSDSSQSKAVCFVLYCFIAPALEETIYRGYLLTSLASKMKWWNAVIISSCVFSAAHFSVENSLQLFIIGCILGSVYCWTGNLASSIVIHSVYNAIILQSTIMS
;
A
#
# COMPACT_ATOMS: atom_id res chain seq x y z
N MET A 1 53.11 4.37 -19.63
CA MET A 1 53.72 4.79 -20.91
C MET A 1 54.54 3.61 -21.44
N PHE A 2 54.05 3.00 -22.53
CA PHE A 2 54.68 2.07 -23.49
C PHE A 2 55.65 0.95 -23.06
N ALA A 3 55.27 -0.31 -23.39
CA ALA A 3 55.98 -1.22 -24.33
C ALA A 3 55.35 -2.63 -24.21
N ALA A 4 54.52 -3.10 -25.15
CA ALA A 4 54.83 -3.71 -26.45
C ALA A 4 55.19 -5.23 -26.39
N LEU A 5 54.23 -6.03 -26.87
CA LEU A 5 54.30 -7.42 -27.42
C LEU A 5 55.39 -7.55 -28.51
N PRO A 6 55.87 -8.76 -28.94
CA PRO A 6 55.07 -9.68 -29.78
C PRO A 6 55.51 -11.17 -29.99
N HIS A 7 54.69 -11.89 -30.78
CA HIS A 7 55.00 -13.03 -31.70
C HIS A 7 55.27 -14.42 -31.04
N SER A 8 54.83 -15.59 -31.54
CA SER A 8 54.56 -16.09 -32.90
C SER A 8 53.69 -17.38 -32.88
N ARG A 9 52.96 -17.68 -33.97
CA ARG A 9 52.46 -19.03 -34.35
C ARG A 9 53.53 -19.80 -35.17
N PRO A 10 53.42 -21.13 -35.33
CA PRO A 10 52.82 -21.74 -36.56
C PRO A 10 51.95 -23.00 -36.26
N ASN A 11 50.84 -23.28 -36.97
CA ASN A 11 50.67 -24.09 -38.22
C ASN A 11 51.44 -25.44 -38.26
N LEU A 12 50.96 -26.59 -38.77
CA LEU A 12 49.68 -27.14 -39.25
C LEU A 12 50.01 -28.63 -39.61
N SER A 13 49.12 -29.61 -39.39
CA SER A 13 48.86 -30.80 -40.28
C SER A 13 48.58 -32.14 -39.58
N GLY A 14 47.49 -32.78 -40.00
CA GLY A 14 47.45 -34.21 -40.34
C GLY A 14 46.83 -35.18 -39.34
N ALA A 15 45.55 -35.52 -39.51
CA ALA A 15 45.11 -36.82 -40.04
C ALA A 15 43.63 -37.10 -39.72
N PHE A 16 42.96 -37.69 -40.70
CA PHE A 16 41.53 -37.81 -40.90
C PHE A 16 41.09 -39.25 -40.57
N VAL A 17 40.08 -39.46 -39.71
CA VAL A 17 39.23 -40.67 -39.76
C VAL A 17 37.80 -40.28 -39.38
N ALA A 18 36.87 -40.64 -40.25
CA ALA A 18 35.47 -40.25 -40.24
C ALA A 18 34.58 -41.23 -39.44
N THR A 19 33.53 -40.72 -38.77
CA THR A 19 32.30 -41.48 -38.52
C THR A 19 31.07 -40.57 -38.42
N ARG A 20 30.19 -40.76 -39.42
CA ARG A 20 28.73 -40.58 -39.51
C ARG A 20 28.00 -39.36 -38.89
N ARG A 21 27.41 -38.60 -39.83
CA ARG A 21 26.18 -37.79 -39.73
C ARG A 21 25.02 -38.51 -39.01
N THR A 22 24.29 -37.75 -38.19
CA THR A 22 22.83 -37.58 -38.34
C THR A 22 22.45 -36.15 -37.92
N THR A 23 22.02 -35.36 -38.90
CA THR A 23 21.37 -34.05 -38.74
C THR A 23 19.88 -34.26 -38.46
N ASN A 24 19.33 -33.65 -37.41
CA ASN A 24 17.88 -33.47 -37.29
C ASN A 24 17.52 -31.99 -37.53
N PRO A 25 16.47 -31.71 -38.32
CA PRO A 25 16.25 -30.40 -38.91
C PRO A 25 15.45 -29.45 -38.00
N LEU A 26 15.73 -28.16 -38.18
CA LEU A 26 14.84 -27.04 -37.83
C LEU A 26 13.46 -27.25 -38.46
N PHE A 27 12.42 -27.27 -37.62
CA PHE A 27 11.03 -27.12 -38.04
C PHE A 27 10.46 -25.85 -37.44
N LEU A 28 10.19 -24.87 -38.31
CA LEU A 28 9.31 -23.74 -38.08
C LEU A 28 7.87 -24.26 -37.92
N ALA A 29 7.22 -23.93 -36.79
CA ALA A 29 5.78 -24.07 -36.63
C ALA A 29 5.19 -22.76 -36.08
N SER A 30 4.22 -22.25 -36.84
CA SER A 30 3.37 -21.07 -36.63
C SER A 30 2.45 -21.22 -35.40
N PRO A 31 1.92 -20.14 -34.80
CA PRO A 31 1.29 -20.17 -33.48
C PRO A 31 -0.20 -20.48 -33.57
N SER A 32 -0.65 -21.54 -32.92
CA SER A 32 -2.06 -21.75 -32.65
C SER A 32 -2.26 -22.65 -31.43
N SER A 33 -3.24 -22.26 -30.59
CA SER A 33 -3.75 -22.91 -29.38
C SER A 33 -2.95 -22.71 -28.07
N LEU A 34 -3.31 -21.64 -27.37
CA LEU A 34 -3.13 -21.46 -25.93
C LEU A 34 -3.83 -22.62 -25.18
N ASN A 35 -3.05 -23.57 -24.66
CA ASN A 35 -3.57 -24.61 -23.77
C ASN A 35 -3.71 -24.05 -22.35
N LEU A 36 -4.92 -23.61 -22.05
CA LEU A 36 -5.43 -23.18 -20.75
C LEU A 36 -5.72 -24.42 -19.87
N LEU A 37 -4.71 -25.27 -19.64
CA LEU A 37 -4.83 -26.49 -18.83
C LEU A 37 -3.52 -26.79 -18.08
N SER A 38 -3.13 -25.90 -17.17
CA SER A 38 -2.10 -26.20 -16.15
C SER A 38 -2.50 -25.80 -14.72
N PHE A 39 -3.62 -25.11 -14.54
CA PHE A 39 -4.01 -24.59 -13.21
C PHE A 39 -4.77 -25.59 -12.31
N SER A 40 -5.14 -26.77 -12.81
CA SER A 40 -6.01 -27.71 -12.10
C SER A 40 -5.30 -28.87 -11.39
N ARG A 41 -3.96 -28.91 -11.34
CA ARG A 41 -3.20 -30.00 -10.67
C ARG A 41 -2.54 -29.65 -9.34
N VAL A 42 -2.67 -28.42 -8.83
CA VAL A 42 -2.09 -28.03 -7.52
C VAL A 42 -3.09 -28.20 -6.36
N LEU A 43 -4.37 -28.49 -6.60
CA LEU A 43 -5.37 -28.71 -5.55
C LEU A 43 -5.69 -30.19 -5.30
N ARG A 44 -4.66 -31.01 -4.97
CA ARG A 44 -4.91 -32.39 -4.51
C ARG A 44 -3.88 -32.89 -3.48
N LYS A 45 -4.14 -32.58 -2.20
CA LYS A 45 -3.80 -33.29 -0.94
C LYS A 45 -4.05 -32.28 0.19
N SER A 46 -4.91 -32.49 1.17
CA SER A 46 -4.94 -33.63 2.10
C SER A 46 -6.32 -33.71 2.76
N ASP A 47 -7.09 -34.74 2.44
CA ASP A 47 -8.18 -35.22 3.30
C ASP A 47 -7.56 -35.95 4.49
N GLY A 48 -7.26 -35.19 5.54
CA GLY A 48 -6.90 -35.69 6.85
C GLY A 48 -8.15 -35.73 7.73
N LEU A 49 -8.50 -36.93 8.20
CA LEU A 49 -9.56 -37.21 9.18
C LEU A 49 -9.73 -36.11 10.25
N VAL A 50 -10.81 -35.33 10.14
CA VAL A 50 -11.27 -34.47 11.23
C VAL A 50 -11.96 -35.36 12.26
N SER A 51 -11.22 -35.72 13.30
CA SER A 51 -11.80 -36.22 14.54
C SER A 51 -12.64 -35.11 15.16
N SER A 52 -13.95 -35.33 15.22
CA SER A 52 -14.93 -34.46 15.87
C SER A 52 -14.70 -34.42 17.38
N ARG A 53 -13.77 -33.59 17.84
CA ARG A 53 -13.75 -33.15 19.24
C ARG A 53 -14.76 -32.03 19.39
N SER A 54 -15.97 -32.41 19.81
CA SER A 54 -16.86 -31.51 20.55
C SER A 54 -16.07 -30.94 21.74
N CYS A 55 -15.69 -29.67 21.64
CA CYS A 55 -15.13 -28.93 22.76
C CYS A 55 -15.99 -27.68 22.96
N SER A 56 -16.98 -27.83 23.84
CA SER A 56 -17.59 -26.71 24.54
C SER A 56 -16.47 -25.96 25.26
N SER A 57 -16.12 -24.77 24.76
CA SER A 57 -15.20 -23.88 25.45
C SER A 57 -15.86 -22.51 25.55
N LYS A 58 -15.92 -22.00 26.79
CA LYS A 58 -16.24 -20.62 27.09
C LYS A 58 -15.19 -19.75 26.39
N ARG A 59 -15.50 -19.29 25.18
CA ARG A 59 -14.66 -18.40 24.39
C ARG A 59 -14.47 -17.11 25.20
N GLY A 60 -13.29 -16.92 25.77
CA GLY A 60 -12.99 -15.72 26.55
C GLY A 60 -12.95 -14.49 25.64
N ALA A 61 -13.19 -13.30 26.18
CA ALA A 61 -13.06 -12.06 25.41
C ALA A 61 -11.68 -11.93 24.74
N HIS A 62 -10.63 -12.46 25.38
CA HIS A 62 -9.27 -12.49 24.84
C HIS A 62 -9.14 -13.27 23.53
N ASP A 63 -9.85 -14.39 23.35
CA ASP A 63 -9.81 -15.18 22.11
C ASP A 63 -10.55 -14.46 20.98
N LEU A 64 -11.62 -13.72 21.29
CA LEU A 64 -12.37 -12.93 20.31
C LEU A 64 -11.54 -11.78 19.73
N PHE A 65 -10.70 -11.15 20.56
CA PHE A 65 -9.82 -10.07 20.10
C PHE A 65 -8.68 -10.59 19.23
N GLU A 66 -8.09 -11.74 19.54
CA GLU A 66 -7.03 -12.31 18.69
C GLU A 66 -7.61 -12.86 17.37
N ASP A 67 -8.80 -13.48 17.39
CA ASP A 67 -9.54 -13.93 16.19
C ASP A 67 -10.01 -12.77 15.28
N PHE A 68 -9.95 -11.52 15.78
CA PHE A 68 -10.36 -10.34 15.02
C PHE A 68 -9.46 -10.09 13.81
N SER A 69 -8.14 -10.26 13.93
CA SER A 69 -7.24 -9.94 12.82
C SER A 69 -6.97 -11.15 11.93
N VAL A 70 -7.04 -10.96 10.62
CA VAL A 70 -6.65 -11.97 9.61
C VAL A 70 -5.21 -11.78 9.12
N LEU A 71 -4.48 -10.78 9.64
CA LEU A 71 -3.10 -10.53 9.22
C LEU A 71 -2.20 -11.66 9.72
N LEU A 72 -1.40 -12.20 8.80
CA LEU A 72 -0.46 -13.26 9.11
C LEU A 72 0.84 -12.70 9.69
N PRO A 73 1.52 -13.47 10.57
CA PRO A 73 2.84 -13.09 11.08
C PRO A 73 3.93 -13.08 10.00
N ASP A 74 3.75 -13.79 8.89
CA ASP A 74 4.73 -13.79 7.80
C ASP A 74 4.57 -12.54 6.94
N THR A 75 5.63 -11.74 6.87
CA THR A 75 5.64 -10.46 6.15
C THR A 75 6.86 -10.36 5.24
N PRO A 76 6.73 -9.69 4.07
CA PRO A 76 7.84 -9.55 3.12
C PRO A 76 9.04 -8.79 3.67
N TRP A 77 8.86 -7.97 4.71
CA TRP A 77 9.89 -7.12 5.28
C TRP A 77 10.51 -7.70 6.55
N ASP A 78 11.77 -7.36 6.81
CA ASP A 78 12.39 -7.67 8.09
C ASP A 78 11.93 -6.67 9.14
N ALA A 79 11.29 -7.20 10.19
CA ALA A 79 10.82 -6.40 11.31
C ALA A 79 11.94 -5.62 12.03
N LYS A 80 13.18 -6.10 11.97
CA LYS A 80 14.33 -5.38 12.54
C LYS A 80 14.57 -4.04 11.84
N ASN A 81 14.24 -3.97 10.56
CA ASN A 81 14.49 -2.81 9.71
C ASN A 81 13.24 -1.95 9.50
N THR A 82 12.10 -2.30 10.12
CA THR A 82 10.83 -1.59 9.90
C THR A 82 10.96 -0.09 10.16
N TRP A 83 11.51 0.28 11.30
CA TRP A 83 11.68 1.69 11.66
C TRP A 83 12.74 2.39 10.81
N THR A 84 13.80 1.69 10.40
CA THR A 84 14.84 2.26 9.53
C THR A 84 14.29 2.59 8.15
N THR A 85 13.57 1.66 7.53
CA THR A 85 12.92 1.89 6.23
C THR A 85 11.82 2.94 6.34
N PHE A 86 11.01 2.91 7.39
CA PHE A 86 10.00 3.94 7.61
C PHE A 86 10.65 5.32 7.82
N ALA A 87 11.73 5.42 8.59
CA ALA A 87 12.47 6.67 8.76
C ALA A 87 13.08 7.16 7.44
N ALA A 88 13.58 6.26 6.59
CA ALA A 88 14.05 6.61 5.26
C ALA A 88 12.91 7.19 4.41
N TYR A 89 11.74 6.55 4.39
CA TYR A 89 10.55 7.12 3.74
C TYR A 89 10.22 8.51 4.31
N PHE A 90 10.11 8.62 5.64
CA PHE A 90 9.57 9.80 6.28
C PHE A 90 10.51 11.01 6.17
N PHE A 91 11.80 10.85 6.47
CA PHE A 91 12.74 11.96 6.52
C PHE A 91 13.41 12.27 5.17
N ILE A 92 13.56 11.28 4.29
CA ILE A 92 14.24 11.48 3.00
C ILE A 92 13.23 11.79 1.89
N LEU A 93 12.00 11.25 1.97
CA LEU A 93 11.00 11.41 0.92
C LEU A 93 9.83 12.30 1.36
N HIS A 94 9.11 11.91 2.40
CA HIS A 94 7.85 12.57 2.78
C HIS A 94 8.06 14.02 3.25
N ILE A 95 8.89 14.26 4.28
CA ILE A 95 9.13 15.60 4.83
C ILE A 95 9.63 16.59 3.76
N PRO A 96 10.66 16.28 2.95
CA PRO A 96 11.13 17.22 1.94
C PRO A 96 10.07 17.58 0.89
N LEU A 97 9.26 16.60 0.46
CA LEU A 97 8.23 16.82 -0.56
C LEU A 97 7.05 17.61 0.01
N ILE A 98 6.56 17.29 1.21
CA ILE A 98 5.46 18.06 1.83
C ILE A 98 5.90 19.49 2.18
N CYS A 99 7.15 19.71 2.56
CA CYS A 99 7.70 21.05 2.76
C CYS A 99 7.72 21.86 1.45
N GLN A 100 7.98 21.24 0.30
CA GLN A 100 7.90 21.94 -0.99
C GLN A 100 6.45 22.29 -1.34
N VAL A 101 5.50 21.40 -1.06
CA VAL A 101 4.07 21.66 -1.25
C VAL A 101 3.55 22.78 -0.36
N THR A 102 3.97 22.82 0.89
CA THR A 102 3.46 23.79 1.88
C THR A 102 4.13 25.17 1.78
N ASN A 103 5.39 25.25 1.37
CA ASN A 103 6.10 26.54 1.22
C ASN A 103 6.02 27.14 -0.20
N GLY A 104 5.50 26.39 -1.17
CA GLY A 104 5.36 26.85 -2.55
C GLY A 104 4.13 27.74 -2.72
N GLU A 105 4.22 29.02 -2.35
CA GLU A 105 3.16 29.99 -2.65
C GLU A 105 2.93 30.08 -4.18
N GLY A 106 1.70 29.85 -4.64
CA GLY A 106 1.35 29.92 -6.06
C GLY A 106 1.78 28.70 -6.87
N MET A 107 2.02 27.55 -6.22
CA MET A 107 2.46 26.36 -6.91
C MET A 107 1.34 25.78 -7.78
N GLN A 108 1.61 25.68 -9.08
CA GLN A 108 0.67 25.10 -10.04
C GLN A 108 0.30 23.67 -9.66
N VAL A 109 -0.95 23.30 -9.91
CA VAL A 109 -1.48 21.96 -9.67
C VAL A 109 -0.65 20.86 -10.35
N ALA A 110 -0.05 21.15 -11.51
CA ALA A 110 0.86 20.22 -12.18
C ALA A 110 2.11 19.89 -11.33
N SER A 111 2.67 20.86 -10.62
CA SER A 111 3.82 20.66 -9.73
C SER A 111 3.43 19.83 -8.50
N THR A 112 2.28 20.12 -7.90
CA THR A 112 1.75 19.30 -6.78
C THR A 112 1.48 17.87 -7.22
N ALA A 113 0.89 17.68 -8.41
CA ALA A 113 0.68 16.36 -9.00
C ALA A 113 2.00 15.60 -9.18
N LEU A 114 3.02 16.30 -9.68
CA LEU A 114 4.35 15.72 -9.91
C LEU A 114 4.99 15.30 -8.59
N LEU A 115 5.00 16.18 -7.57
CA LEU A 115 5.57 15.88 -6.25
C LEU A 115 4.87 14.69 -5.59
N GLN A 116 3.54 14.64 -5.62
CA GLN A 116 2.77 13.52 -5.08
C GLN A 116 3.08 12.21 -5.82
N THR A 117 3.18 12.26 -7.16
CA THR A 117 3.53 11.09 -7.97
C THR A 117 4.96 10.63 -7.69
N THR A 118 5.90 11.57 -7.54
CA THR A 118 7.28 11.29 -7.15
C THR A 118 7.35 10.65 -5.78
N GLU A 119 6.58 11.13 -4.80
CA GLU A 119 6.50 10.51 -3.49
C GLU A 119 6.00 9.07 -3.60
N PHE A 120 4.93 8.84 -4.36
CA PHE A 120 4.35 7.51 -4.47
C PHE A 120 5.30 6.52 -5.14
N LEU A 121 5.94 6.91 -6.24
CA LEU A 121 6.92 6.07 -6.93
C LEU A 121 8.16 5.83 -6.06
N GLY A 122 8.64 6.86 -5.36
CA GLY A 122 9.78 6.75 -4.43
C GLY A 122 9.48 5.82 -3.26
N ALA A 123 8.27 5.90 -2.71
CA ALA A 123 7.78 5.00 -1.66
C ALA A 123 7.75 3.55 -2.14
N LEU A 124 7.18 3.28 -3.32
CA LEU A 124 7.16 1.93 -3.91
C LEU A 124 8.57 1.41 -4.19
N ALA A 125 9.46 2.25 -4.70
CA ALA A 125 10.86 1.86 -4.95
C ALA A 125 11.58 1.52 -3.65
N LEU A 126 11.46 2.36 -2.61
CA LEU A 126 12.05 2.10 -1.29
C LEU A 126 11.53 0.80 -0.68
N LEU A 127 10.22 0.57 -0.75
CA LEU A 127 9.64 -0.68 -0.28
C LEU A 127 10.18 -1.87 -1.07
N HIS A 128 10.29 -1.77 -2.40
CA HIS A 128 10.82 -2.83 -3.25
C HIS A 128 12.27 -3.19 -2.87
N PHE A 129 13.14 -2.19 -2.63
CA PHE A 129 14.53 -2.43 -2.24
C PHE A 129 14.71 -3.02 -0.83
N THR A 130 13.68 -2.94 0.01
CA THR A 130 13.73 -3.41 1.40
C THR A 130 12.98 -4.73 1.62
N VAL A 131 12.37 -5.30 0.57
CA VAL A 131 11.74 -6.63 0.62
C VAL A 131 12.81 -7.72 0.72
N LYS A 132 12.54 -8.78 1.50
CA LYS A 132 13.38 -9.97 1.58
C LYS A 132 13.52 -10.63 0.19
N PRO A 133 14.70 -11.15 -0.19
CA PRO A 133 14.93 -11.72 -1.53
C PRO A 133 13.95 -12.83 -1.97
N GLN A 134 13.33 -13.51 -1.01
CA GLN A 134 12.38 -14.61 -1.23
C GLN A 134 10.93 -14.16 -1.52
N HIS A 135 10.62 -12.88 -1.40
CA HIS A 135 9.29 -12.33 -1.64
C HIS A 135 9.31 -11.35 -2.81
N ALA A 136 8.25 -11.35 -3.63
CA ALA A 136 8.01 -10.29 -4.59
C ALA A 136 7.02 -9.27 -4.00
N ILE A 137 7.37 -7.98 -4.05
CA ILE A 137 6.50 -6.91 -3.53
C ILE A 137 5.19 -6.81 -4.30
N SER A 138 5.23 -7.02 -5.62
CA SER A 138 4.07 -6.93 -6.50
C SER A 138 3.04 -8.02 -6.17
N SER A 139 3.48 -9.26 -5.94
CA SER A 139 2.57 -10.34 -5.54
C SER A 139 1.95 -10.06 -4.18
N PHE A 140 2.71 -9.50 -3.24
CA PHE A 140 2.18 -9.13 -1.93
C PHE A 140 1.06 -8.08 -2.03
N PHE A 141 1.29 -6.97 -2.74
CA PHE A 141 0.25 -5.94 -2.86
C PHE A 141 -0.92 -6.39 -3.72
N VAL A 142 -0.70 -7.14 -4.81
CA VAL A 142 -1.77 -7.71 -5.64
C VAL A 142 -2.63 -8.66 -4.80
N GLU A 143 -2.02 -9.55 -4.01
CA GLU A 143 -2.76 -10.41 -3.08
C GLU A 143 -3.58 -9.56 -2.11
N LYS A 144 -2.98 -8.56 -1.46
CA LYS A 144 -3.68 -7.69 -0.51
C LYS A 144 -4.76 -6.83 -1.16
N LEU A 145 -4.70 -6.53 -2.45
CA LEU A 145 -5.76 -5.77 -3.15
C LEU A 145 -6.96 -6.66 -3.51
N PHE A 146 -6.74 -7.94 -3.81
CA PHE A 146 -7.79 -8.85 -4.31
C PHE A 146 -8.19 -9.96 -3.33
N THR A 147 -7.65 -9.97 -2.11
CA THR A 147 -8.01 -10.97 -1.10
C THR A 147 -9.46 -10.78 -0.64
N GLU A 148 -10.25 -11.85 -0.72
CA GLU A 148 -11.66 -11.93 -0.27
C GLU A 148 -11.78 -12.87 0.95
N GLN A 149 -11.02 -12.61 2.01
CA GLN A 149 -11.00 -13.48 3.19
C GLN A 149 -12.22 -13.29 4.10
N ARG A 150 -12.78 -12.08 4.14
CA ARG A 150 -14.03 -11.71 4.81
C ARG A 150 -14.87 -10.83 3.89
N SER A 151 -16.17 -10.70 4.16
CA SER A 151 -17.08 -9.93 3.31
C SER A 151 -16.65 -8.46 3.21
N LEU A 152 -15.93 -8.13 2.13
CA LEU A 152 -15.36 -6.81 1.84
C LEU A 152 -16.44 -5.73 1.96
N ILE A 153 -17.59 -5.96 1.32
CA ILE A 153 -18.70 -5.01 1.27
C ILE A 153 -19.17 -4.62 2.67
N LYS A 154 -19.32 -5.58 3.60
CA LYS A 154 -19.80 -5.27 4.96
C LYS A 154 -18.78 -4.45 5.74
N ALA A 155 -17.50 -4.81 5.64
CA ALA A 155 -16.44 -4.07 6.32
C ALA A 155 -16.30 -2.65 5.78
N THR A 156 -16.39 -2.49 4.46
CA THR A 156 -16.39 -1.18 3.80
C THR A 156 -17.59 -0.34 4.21
N ILE A 157 -18.81 -0.91 4.23
CA ILE A 157 -20.03 -0.18 4.65
C ILE A 157 -19.93 0.25 6.11
N VAL A 158 -19.52 -0.65 7.02
CA VAL A 158 -19.40 -0.33 8.44
C VAL A 158 -18.31 0.70 8.67
N GLY A 159 -17.13 0.55 8.06
CA GLY A 159 -16.03 1.50 8.19
C GLY A 159 -16.38 2.88 7.61
N ALA A 160 -17.00 2.93 6.43
CA ALA A 160 -17.49 4.18 5.85
C ALA A 160 -18.58 4.83 6.72
N GLY A 161 -19.51 4.05 7.27
CA GLY A 161 -20.53 4.54 8.20
C GLY A 161 -19.92 5.14 9.47
N LEU A 162 -18.89 4.50 10.04
CA LEU A 162 -18.15 5.04 11.18
C LEU A 162 -17.41 6.33 10.84
N LEU A 163 -16.80 6.43 9.66
CA LEU A 163 -16.16 7.67 9.22
C LEU A 163 -17.16 8.80 8.98
N ILE A 164 -18.31 8.51 8.37
CA ILE A 164 -19.38 9.50 8.19
C ILE A 164 -19.89 9.99 9.54
N ALA A 165 -20.14 9.07 10.49
CA ALA A 165 -20.55 9.44 11.84
C ALA A 165 -19.49 10.31 12.54
N LEU A 166 -18.21 10.00 12.34
CA LEU A 166 -17.11 10.82 12.85
C LEU A 166 -17.13 12.23 12.24
N VAL A 167 -17.27 12.35 10.92
CA VAL A 167 -17.36 13.65 10.23
C VAL A 167 -18.51 14.48 10.80
N LEU A 168 -19.72 13.92 10.86
CA LEU A 168 -20.90 14.60 11.38
C LEU A 168 -20.72 15.04 12.84
N LEU A 169 -20.12 14.18 13.67
CA LEU A 169 -19.80 14.51 15.06
C LEU A 169 -18.79 15.66 15.14
N THR A 170 -17.71 15.60 14.36
CA THR A 170 -16.69 16.67 14.36
C THR A 170 -17.24 17.99 13.85
N SER A 171 -18.11 17.98 12.83
CA SER A 171 -18.79 19.17 12.33
C SER A 171 -19.73 19.78 13.39
N ALA A 172 -20.55 18.96 14.05
CA ALA A 172 -21.46 19.43 15.10
C ALA A 172 -20.69 20.05 16.28
N LEU A 173 -19.58 19.44 16.69
CA LEU A 173 -18.72 19.97 17.75
C LEU A 173 -17.99 21.26 17.33
N ALA A 174 -17.55 21.36 16.07
CA ALA A 174 -16.91 22.57 15.56
C ALA A 174 -17.86 23.78 15.59
N ASP A 175 -19.12 23.58 15.17
CA ASP A 175 -20.16 24.60 15.18
C ASP A 175 -20.50 25.06 16.61
N GLU A 176 -20.48 24.15 17.59
CA GLU A 176 -20.83 24.45 18.99
C GLU A 176 -19.67 25.10 19.77
N PHE A 177 -18.43 24.67 19.56
CA PHE A 177 -17.30 25.08 20.43
C PHE A 177 -16.38 26.16 19.84
N ILE A 178 -16.24 26.26 18.52
CA ILE A 178 -15.14 27.04 17.91
C ILE A 178 -15.66 28.15 16.96
N GLY A 179 -16.94 28.09 16.57
CA GLY A 179 -17.44 28.83 15.42
C GLY A 179 -16.86 28.24 14.14
N SER A 180 -17.58 28.33 13.02
CA SER A 180 -17.23 27.70 11.74
C SER A 180 -15.88 28.20 11.19
N ARG A 181 -14.79 27.61 11.68
CA ARG A 181 -13.46 27.76 11.11
C ARG A 181 -13.25 26.58 10.19
N ASP A 182 -13.19 26.91 8.91
CA ASP A 182 -12.69 26.08 7.82
C ASP A 182 -11.57 25.15 8.29
N VAL A 183 -11.86 23.84 8.36
CA VAL A 183 -10.86 22.75 8.52
C VAL A 183 -10.10 22.55 7.20
N THR A 184 -9.85 23.65 6.51
CA THR A 184 -9.51 23.67 5.09
C THR A 184 -8.01 23.84 4.98
N SER A 185 -7.33 22.80 4.50
CA SER A 185 -5.89 22.89 4.24
C SER A 185 -5.65 24.02 3.21
N PRO A 186 -4.53 24.77 3.33
CA PRO A 186 -4.19 25.84 2.38
C PRO A 186 -4.15 25.33 0.93
N VAL A 187 -3.75 24.06 0.74
CA VAL A 187 -3.81 23.34 -0.54
C VAL A 187 -5.24 23.31 -1.11
N LEU A 188 -6.25 23.02 -0.27
CA LEU A 188 -7.65 22.96 -0.69
C LEU A 188 -8.22 24.33 -1.11
N LYS A 189 -7.78 25.43 -0.47
CA LYS A 189 -8.18 26.80 -0.83
C LYS A 189 -7.60 27.24 -2.17
N GLU A 190 -6.37 26.83 -2.46
CA GLU A 190 -5.73 27.10 -3.75
C GLU A 190 -6.39 26.30 -4.88
N ILE A 191 -6.79 25.05 -4.61
CA ILE A 191 -7.58 24.19 -5.53
C ILE A 191 -8.91 24.84 -5.93
N LEU A 192 -9.59 25.48 -4.99
CA LEU A 192 -10.89 26.13 -5.25
C LEU A 192 -10.78 27.39 -6.11
N SER A 193 -9.59 28.01 -6.13
CA SER A 193 -9.34 29.30 -6.78
C SER A 193 -8.92 29.19 -8.24
N ASP A 194 -8.64 27.98 -8.76
CA ASP A 194 -8.14 27.74 -10.11
C ASP A 194 -9.23 27.23 -11.10
N SER A 195 -8.87 27.14 -12.37
CA SER A 195 -9.70 26.70 -13.51
C SER A 195 -10.32 25.30 -13.31
N SER A 196 -11.42 25.01 -14.04
CA SER A 196 -12.15 23.74 -13.93
C SER A 196 -11.30 22.49 -14.18
N GLN A 197 -10.26 22.60 -15.02
CA GLN A 197 -9.33 21.50 -15.30
C GLN A 197 -8.43 21.21 -14.09
N SER A 198 -8.02 22.26 -13.38
CA SER A 198 -7.20 22.19 -12.18
C SER A 198 -7.93 21.48 -11.03
N LYS A 199 -9.22 21.80 -10.85
CA LYS A 199 -10.09 21.16 -9.87
C LYS A 199 -10.21 19.64 -10.07
N ALA A 200 -10.34 19.19 -11.32
CA ALA A 200 -10.44 17.77 -11.64
C ALA A 200 -9.14 17.01 -11.31
N VAL A 201 -7.97 17.57 -11.64
CA VAL A 201 -6.68 16.97 -11.31
C VAL A 201 -6.51 16.87 -9.79
N CYS A 202 -6.84 17.94 -9.06
CA CYS A 202 -6.75 17.94 -7.60
C CYS A 202 -7.71 16.97 -6.93
N PHE A 203 -8.93 16.83 -7.47
CA PHE A 203 -9.85 15.78 -7.02
C PHE A 203 -9.22 14.39 -7.17
N VAL A 204 -8.60 14.10 -8.32
CA VAL A 204 -7.94 12.81 -8.54
C VAL A 204 -6.79 12.59 -7.56
N LEU A 205 -5.94 13.60 -7.36
CA LEU A 205 -4.81 13.52 -6.43
C LEU A 205 -5.27 13.28 -5.00
N TYR A 206 -6.20 14.11 -4.52
CA TYR A 206 -6.66 14.11 -3.13
C TYR A 206 -7.53 12.90 -2.79
N CYS A 207 -8.42 12.49 -3.70
CA CYS A 207 -9.37 11.41 -3.43
C CYS A 207 -8.83 10.02 -3.80
N PHE A 208 -7.79 9.89 -4.65
CA PHE A 208 -7.31 8.57 -5.07
C PHE A 208 -5.81 8.38 -4.86
N ILE A 209 -4.97 9.29 -5.37
CA ILE A 209 -3.52 9.08 -5.34
C ILE A 209 -2.95 9.17 -3.92
N ALA A 210 -3.37 10.19 -3.15
CA ALA A 210 -2.97 10.36 -1.76
C ALA A 210 -3.42 9.18 -0.89
N PRO A 211 -4.72 8.78 -0.86
CA PRO A 211 -5.15 7.57 -0.15
C PRO A 211 -4.40 6.31 -0.58
N ALA A 212 -4.14 6.11 -1.87
CA ALA A 212 -3.40 4.93 -2.34
C ALA A 212 -1.97 4.89 -1.80
N LEU A 213 -1.24 6.01 -1.84
CA LEU A 213 0.09 6.15 -1.26
C LEU A 213 0.06 5.90 0.26
N GLU A 214 -0.81 6.61 0.96
CA GLU A 214 -0.89 6.57 2.42
C GLU A 214 -1.27 5.17 2.91
N GLU A 215 -2.31 4.54 2.35
CA GLU A 215 -2.66 3.18 2.75
C GLU A 215 -1.54 2.18 2.43
N THR A 216 -0.84 2.34 1.31
CA THR A 216 0.31 1.48 0.95
C THR A 216 1.40 1.53 2.02
N ILE A 217 1.74 2.72 2.49
CA ILE A 217 2.80 2.91 3.49
C ILE A 217 2.32 2.56 4.91
N TYR A 218 1.20 3.11 5.35
CA TYR A 218 0.79 2.99 6.74
C TYR A 218 0.12 1.66 7.05
N ARG A 219 -0.68 1.10 6.11
CA ARG A 219 -1.40 -0.17 6.33
C ARG A 219 -0.65 -1.33 5.68
N GLY A 220 -0.37 -1.21 4.39
CA GLY A 220 0.33 -2.24 3.62
C GLY A 220 1.70 -2.57 4.20
N TYR A 221 2.49 -1.55 4.54
CA TYR A 221 3.83 -1.72 5.06
C TYR A 221 3.94 -1.63 6.60
N LEU A 222 3.71 -0.46 7.20
CA LEU A 222 4.03 -0.19 8.61
C LEU A 222 3.18 -1.04 9.56
N LEU A 223 1.85 -0.99 9.43
CA LEU A 223 0.92 -1.79 10.25
C LEU A 223 1.17 -3.29 10.08
N THR A 224 1.30 -3.78 8.85
CA THR A 224 1.61 -5.19 8.59
C THR A 224 2.91 -5.62 9.27
N SER A 225 3.97 -4.82 9.14
CA SER A 225 5.26 -5.11 9.76
C SER A 225 5.18 -5.13 11.29
N LEU A 226 4.48 -4.16 11.89
CA LEU A 226 4.28 -4.11 13.34
C LEU A 226 3.44 -5.29 13.84
N ALA A 227 2.32 -5.60 13.16
CA ALA A 227 1.43 -6.71 13.51
C ALA A 227 2.13 -8.09 13.45
N SER A 228 3.25 -8.21 12.72
CA SER A 228 4.08 -9.43 12.75
C SER A 228 4.86 -9.64 14.06
N LYS A 229 5.01 -8.60 14.89
CA LYS A 229 5.81 -8.62 16.12
C LYS A 229 5.05 -8.28 17.39
N MET A 230 3.84 -7.75 17.26
CA MET A 230 2.99 -7.42 18.38
C MET A 230 1.54 -7.69 18.04
N LYS A 231 0.68 -7.61 19.04
CA LYS A 231 -0.77 -7.76 18.84
C LYS A 231 -1.29 -6.69 17.88
N TRP A 232 -2.24 -7.05 17.02
CA TRP A 232 -2.73 -6.19 15.93
C TRP A 232 -3.23 -4.81 16.40
N TRP A 233 -3.97 -4.74 17.51
CA TRP A 233 -4.48 -3.50 18.11
C TRP A 233 -3.35 -2.53 18.55
N ASN A 234 -2.26 -3.03 19.11
CA ASN A 234 -1.09 -2.20 19.40
C ASN A 234 -0.45 -1.67 18.11
N ALA A 235 -0.38 -2.51 17.09
CA ALA A 235 0.12 -2.10 15.77
C ALA A 235 -0.77 -1.04 15.12
N VAL A 236 -2.10 -1.15 15.25
CA VAL A 236 -3.08 -0.15 14.78
C VAL A 236 -2.90 1.18 15.52
N ILE A 237 -2.77 1.16 16.85
CA ILE A 237 -2.57 2.39 17.63
C ILE A 237 -1.28 3.09 17.21
N ILE A 238 -0.16 2.35 17.13
CA ILE A 238 1.14 2.92 16.78
C ILE A 238 1.12 3.47 15.35
N SER A 239 0.62 2.71 14.37
CA SER A 239 0.57 3.19 12.98
C SER A 239 -0.35 4.40 12.83
N SER A 240 -1.45 4.47 13.59
CA SER A 240 -2.38 5.60 13.60
C SER A 240 -1.78 6.86 14.21
N CYS A 241 -0.99 6.72 15.29
CA CYS A 241 -0.24 7.83 15.87
C CYS A 241 0.77 8.39 14.86
N VAL A 242 1.51 7.51 14.19
CA VAL A 242 2.50 7.90 13.18
C VAL A 242 1.83 8.55 11.97
N PHE A 243 0.71 8.00 11.50
CA PHE A 243 -0.13 8.58 10.43
C PHE A 243 -0.60 10.00 10.79
N SER A 244 -1.16 10.18 11.98
CA SER A 244 -1.61 11.49 12.47
C SER A 244 -0.45 12.49 12.56
N ALA A 245 0.69 12.08 13.11
CA ALA A 245 1.87 12.94 13.24
C ALA A 245 2.46 13.37 11.88
N ALA A 246 2.37 12.50 10.86
CA ALA A 246 2.86 12.78 9.51
C ALA A 246 2.11 13.92 8.80
N HIS A 247 0.91 14.27 9.25
CA HIS A 247 0.12 15.34 8.65
C HIS A 247 0.49 16.74 9.17
N PHE A 248 1.37 16.84 10.19
CA PHE A 248 1.83 18.11 10.76
C PHE A 248 0.72 19.10 11.16
N SER A 249 -0.48 18.59 11.47
CA SER A 249 -1.65 19.39 11.86
C SER A 249 -2.03 19.08 13.31
N VAL A 250 -1.81 20.05 14.21
CA VAL A 250 -2.17 19.94 15.63
C VAL A 250 -3.70 19.95 15.81
N GLU A 251 -4.40 20.73 14.99
CA GLU A 251 -5.85 20.87 15.07
C GLU A 251 -6.55 19.57 14.67
N ASN A 252 -6.06 18.91 13.61
CA ASN A 252 -6.68 17.69 13.08
C ASN A 252 -6.09 16.40 13.64
N SER A 253 -5.12 16.45 14.56
CA SER A 253 -4.37 15.26 14.98
C SER A 253 -5.28 14.17 15.56
N LEU A 254 -6.24 14.57 16.41
CA LEU A 254 -7.16 13.62 17.04
C LEU A 254 -8.08 12.96 16.00
N GLN A 255 -8.63 13.74 15.07
CA GLN A 255 -9.47 13.24 14.00
C GLN A 255 -8.70 12.29 13.08
N LEU A 256 -7.49 12.68 12.66
CA LEU A 256 -6.60 11.83 11.84
C LEU A 256 -6.18 10.55 12.56
N PHE A 257 -5.98 10.60 13.88
CA PHE A 257 -5.70 9.41 14.67
C PHE A 257 -6.89 8.44 14.69
N ILE A 258 -8.11 8.94 14.86
CA ILE A 258 -9.34 8.11 14.85
C ILE A 258 -9.55 7.49 13.47
N ILE A 259 -9.39 8.28 12.39
CA ILE A 259 -9.43 7.77 11.00
C ILE A 259 -8.37 6.70 10.81
N GLY A 260 -7.15 6.98 11.30
CA GLY A 260 -6.04 6.05 11.46
C GLY A 260 -6.49 4.68 11.95
N CYS A 261 -7.14 4.68 13.12
CA CYS A 261 -7.58 3.50 13.84
C CYS A 261 -8.69 2.75 13.10
N ILE A 262 -9.65 3.46 12.50
CA ILE A 262 -10.76 2.87 11.76
C ILE A 262 -10.23 2.13 10.53
N LEU A 263 -9.42 2.81 9.70
CA LEU A 263 -8.82 2.22 8.50
C LEU A 263 -7.89 1.04 8.86
N GLY A 264 -7.06 1.20 9.89
CA GLY A 264 -6.20 0.11 10.39
C GLY A 264 -6.99 -1.10 10.86
N SER A 265 -8.09 -0.89 11.59
CA SER A 265 -8.97 -1.97 12.07
C SER A 265 -9.69 -2.67 10.93
N VAL A 266 -10.16 -1.94 9.91
CA VAL A 266 -10.74 -2.52 8.70
C VAL A 266 -9.70 -3.39 8.00
N TYR A 267 -8.48 -2.89 7.79
CA TYR A 267 -7.41 -3.67 7.18
C TYR A 267 -7.08 -4.92 7.98
N CYS A 268 -6.97 -4.82 9.31
CA CYS A 268 -6.74 -5.97 10.18
C CYS A 268 -7.87 -7.00 10.07
N TRP A 269 -9.12 -6.57 9.93
CA TRP A 269 -10.28 -7.44 9.82
C TRP A 269 -10.41 -8.11 8.43
N THR A 270 -10.18 -7.37 7.35
CA THR A 270 -10.40 -7.85 5.97
C THR A 270 -9.15 -8.50 5.38
N GLY A 271 -7.96 -8.08 5.81
CA GLY A 271 -6.70 -8.39 5.14
C GLY A 271 -6.57 -7.75 3.76
N ASN A 272 -7.53 -6.89 3.39
CA ASN A 272 -7.64 -6.29 2.07
C ASN A 272 -7.32 -4.78 2.13
N LEU A 273 -6.29 -4.39 1.39
CA LEU A 273 -5.81 -3.00 1.34
C LEU A 273 -6.78 -2.09 0.58
N ALA A 274 -7.44 -2.61 -0.46
CA ALA A 274 -8.41 -1.86 -1.25
C ALA A 274 -9.60 -1.40 -0.41
N SER A 275 -10.02 -2.16 0.61
CA SER A 275 -11.06 -1.71 1.55
C SER A 275 -10.67 -0.41 2.23
N SER A 276 -9.44 -0.31 2.73
CA SER A 276 -8.97 0.89 3.42
C SER A 276 -8.80 2.06 2.44
N ILE A 277 -8.28 1.79 1.24
CA ILE A 277 -8.13 2.81 0.18
C ILE A 277 -9.50 3.39 -0.17
N VAL A 278 -10.51 2.55 -0.43
CA VAL A 278 -11.85 3.01 -0.81
C VAL A 278 -12.50 3.82 0.31
N ILE A 279 -12.42 3.35 1.55
CA ILE A 279 -13.00 4.07 2.70
C ILE A 279 -12.32 5.44 2.88
N HIS A 280 -10.99 5.49 2.76
CA HIS A 280 -10.22 6.73 2.84
C HIS A 280 -10.54 7.68 1.68
N SER A 281 -10.61 7.18 0.45
CA SER A 281 -11.04 7.92 -0.73
C SER A 281 -12.42 8.54 -0.56
N VAL A 282 -13.39 7.79 -0.03
CA VAL A 282 -14.74 8.28 0.25
C VAL A 282 -14.72 9.39 1.30
N TYR A 283 -13.95 9.21 2.37
CA TYR A 283 -13.78 10.25 3.40
C TYR A 283 -13.20 11.54 2.80
N ASN A 284 -12.12 11.44 2.02
CA ASN A 284 -11.51 12.60 1.37
C ASN A 284 -12.49 13.29 0.41
N ALA A 285 -13.26 12.52 -0.36
CA ALA A 285 -14.28 13.08 -1.26
C ALA A 285 -15.37 13.84 -0.50
N ILE A 286 -15.84 13.32 0.64
CA ILE A 286 -16.84 14.00 1.48
C ILE A 286 -16.28 15.31 2.04
N ILE A 287 -15.05 15.29 2.58
CA ILE A 287 -14.41 16.50 3.12
C ILE A 287 -14.22 17.55 2.03
N LEU A 288 -13.70 17.15 0.86
CA LEU A 288 -13.52 18.05 -0.28
C LEU A 288 -14.85 18.65 -0.74
N GLN A 289 -15.90 17.84 -0.84
CA GLN A 289 -17.23 18.31 -1.21
C GLN A 289 -17.80 19.29 -0.17
N SER A 290 -17.64 19.01 1.11
CA SER A 290 -18.09 19.90 2.18
C SER A 290 -17.38 21.27 2.12
N THR A 291 -16.09 21.26 1.78
CA THR A 291 -15.30 22.50 1.58
C THR A 291 -15.73 23.28 0.34
N ILE A 292 -16.09 22.60 -0.75
CA ILE A 292 -16.59 23.28 -1.96
C ILE A 292 -17.94 23.98 -1.67
N MET A 293 -18.73 23.47 -0.72
CA MET A 293 -20.09 23.93 -0.42
C MET A 293 -20.19 24.95 0.72
N SER A 294 -19.15 25.10 1.54
CA SER A 294 -19.03 26.11 2.61
C SER A 294 -18.60 27.47 2.08
#